data_AF-A0A533W217-F1
#
_entry.id   AF-A0A533W217-F1
#
_cell.length_a   1.000
_cell.length_b   1.000
_cell.length_c   1.000
_cell.angle_alpha   90.00
_cell.angle_beta   90.00
_cell.angle_gamma   90.00
#
_symmetry.space_group_name_H-M   'P 1'
#
loop_
_entity.id
_entity.type
_entity.pdbx_description
1 polymer ?
#
loop_
_entity_poly.entity_id
_entity_poly.type
_entity_poly.pdbx_seq_one_letter_code
_entity_poly.pdbx_strand_id
1 'polypeptide(L)'
;IIEGWDINASNADGIKLQNTRAYVVIRNVSIQSGPGFLKGVFLENVSNVGLIDLTIREAYAGIYAYNAWNLSIARNRLYKNHAYAIHAENVANLTVELNEIAGNPDFGILLANSFPAEIRWNNVLENSEGIYVFSRSGVSIRGNNIIRNGNQAYDGGTNVWDGGYPEGGNYWSDYSGQDLCGGSTQDICTGPDGIGDSPIYSDRYPLMAPHAPVPELPVATFSYAPLNPLTGDPVSFDATASSDPAGAIVSYQWDFGDGVVGSGVIVNHTFSVATLYQVELTIRDDRGVSAKTHLGIEVGQRGAPVASFVVTPQSVEAGHPVALDASSSSDPDGRVVSFGWSFGDGSTGTGVRVVHLYQAAGNYTVRLTVTDDSGYRSTASAVVSVAPPALVPIALVRYSNPAGFAVPIPENWTREENQPSPAGVLELVLLGPVHNTRTNIIVDMQAHPGAREDSAYLFSLVNATLEQLRQERPDAEVTQGPTLRTVAGHAAVVFRIQYGTSSLVQRVAILVSAIHQRDWVVVLTVDAYYYGVAGTAFDAMLDGFEITAPVPTPVWIFVVVVGAIGSVTAAIVLGIIFSRQSRRRTRLRQPLGPGTIEPPRRS
;
A
#
# COMPACT_ATOMS: atom_id res chain seq x y z
N ILE A 1 -16.65 -10.13 -70.36
CA ILE A 1 -17.00 -10.91 -69.14
C ILE A 1 -15.88 -10.68 -68.14
N ILE A 2 -16.21 -10.35 -66.89
CA ILE A 2 -15.30 -10.29 -65.75
C ILE A 2 -15.75 -11.39 -64.79
N GLU A 3 -14.86 -12.29 -64.40
CA GLU A 3 -15.26 -13.47 -63.62
C GLU A 3 -14.16 -14.01 -62.71
N GLY A 4 -14.54 -14.48 -61.52
CA GLY A 4 -13.68 -15.25 -60.63
C GLY A 4 -12.65 -14.41 -59.86
N TRP A 5 -12.84 -13.11 -59.78
CA TRP A 5 -11.88 -12.19 -59.15
C TRP A 5 -12.16 -12.05 -57.66
N ASP A 6 -11.10 -11.86 -56.88
CA ASP A 6 -11.17 -11.40 -55.49
C ASP A 6 -10.42 -10.06 -55.41
N ILE A 7 -11.16 -9.00 -55.16
CA ILE A 7 -10.70 -7.61 -55.31
C ILE A 7 -10.68 -6.96 -53.93
N ASN A 8 -9.49 -6.52 -53.51
CA ASN A 8 -9.32 -5.64 -52.36
C ASN A 8 -9.08 -4.21 -52.87
N ALA A 9 -10.11 -3.37 -52.81
CA ALA A 9 -10.13 -2.01 -53.32
C ALA A 9 -10.13 -0.99 -52.18
N SER A 10 -9.06 -1.00 -51.37
CA SER A 10 -8.96 -0.19 -50.15
C SER A 10 -8.94 1.33 -50.40
N ASN A 11 -8.62 1.78 -51.62
CA ASN A 11 -8.46 3.20 -51.95
C ASN A 11 -9.07 3.60 -53.32
N ALA A 12 -9.87 2.72 -53.94
CA ALA A 12 -10.53 2.98 -55.21
C ALA A 12 -11.89 2.27 -55.27
N ASP A 13 -12.70 2.57 -56.30
CA ASP A 13 -13.85 1.74 -56.62
C ASP A 13 -13.36 0.33 -57.03
N GLY A 14 -14.10 -0.72 -56.65
CA GLY A 14 -13.71 -2.10 -56.96
C GLY A 14 -13.71 -2.39 -58.46
N ILE A 15 -14.87 -2.21 -59.10
CA ILE A 15 -15.01 -2.24 -60.56
C ILE A 15 -15.76 -0.99 -61.01
N LYS A 16 -15.15 -0.22 -61.90
CA LYS A 16 -15.76 0.97 -62.49
C LYS A 16 -15.96 0.79 -64.00
N LEU A 17 -17.20 0.90 -64.47
CA LEU A 17 -17.55 0.92 -65.90
C LEU A 17 -18.15 2.28 -66.23
N GLN A 18 -17.59 2.96 -67.23
CA GLN A 18 -18.03 4.30 -67.60
C GLN A 18 -18.19 4.44 -69.12
N ASN A 19 -19.23 5.16 -69.56
CA ASN A 19 -19.43 5.63 -70.93
C ASN A 19 -19.36 4.50 -71.99
N THR A 20 -20.02 3.37 -71.72
CA THR A 20 -19.95 2.19 -72.59
C THR A 20 -21.33 1.61 -72.88
N ARG A 21 -21.52 1.09 -74.09
CA ARG A 21 -22.74 0.35 -74.49
C ARG A 21 -22.48 -1.14 -74.72
N ALA A 22 -21.25 -1.58 -74.43
CA ALA A 22 -20.85 -2.96 -74.60
C ALA A 22 -21.65 -3.88 -73.68
N TYR A 23 -21.93 -5.09 -74.14
CA TYR A 23 -22.53 -6.12 -73.28
C TYR A 23 -21.48 -6.60 -72.27
N VAL A 24 -21.68 -6.29 -70.99
CA VAL A 24 -20.76 -6.66 -69.91
C VAL A 24 -21.47 -7.57 -68.92
N VAL A 25 -20.83 -8.70 -68.61
CA VAL A 25 -21.25 -9.57 -67.51
C VAL A 25 -20.13 -9.62 -66.51
N ILE A 26 -20.43 -9.30 -65.25
CA ILE A 26 -19.55 -9.48 -64.09
C ILE A 26 -20.18 -10.60 -63.27
N ARG A 27 -19.43 -11.68 -63.04
CA ARG A 27 -19.95 -12.81 -62.28
C ARG A 27 -18.96 -13.49 -61.35
N ASN A 28 -19.41 -14.06 -60.24
CA ASN A 28 -18.54 -14.79 -59.30
C ASN A 28 -17.33 -13.94 -58.86
N VAL A 29 -17.56 -12.70 -58.42
CA VAL A 29 -16.48 -11.79 -57.97
C VAL A 29 -16.71 -11.41 -56.51
N SER A 30 -15.66 -11.49 -55.70
CA SER A 30 -15.60 -10.94 -54.35
C SER A 30 -14.95 -9.56 -54.39
N ILE A 31 -15.56 -8.58 -53.72
CA ILE A 31 -15.07 -7.21 -53.62
C ILE A 31 -15.14 -6.77 -52.16
N GLN A 32 -14.02 -6.31 -51.64
CA GLN A 32 -13.96 -5.54 -50.41
C GLN A 32 -13.42 -4.15 -50.76
N SER A 33 -14.27 -3.13 -50.67
CA SER A 33 -13.83 -1.74 -50.84
C SER A 33 -13.46 -1.14 -49.49
N GLY A 34 -12.58 -0.14 -49.47
CA GLY A 34 -12.18 0.56 -48.25
C GLY A 34 -13.18 1.64 -47.81
N PRO A 35 -12.94 2.26 -46.65
CA PRO A 35 -13.82 3.29 -46.09
C PRO A 35 -13.91 4.54 -46.98
N GLY A 36 -14.94 5.37 -46.77
CA GLY A 36 -15.17 6.61 -47.51
C GLY A 36 -16.32 6.51 -48.51
N PHE A 37 -16.22 7.17 -49.67
CA PHE A 37 -17.26 7.22 -50.72
C PHE A 37 -17.01 6.24 -51.89
N LEU A 38 -16.22 5.19 -51.67
CA LEU A 38 -15.78 4.23 -52.69
C LEU A 38 -16.82 3.14 -52.90
N LYS A 39 -17.05 2.73 -54.15
CA LYS A 39 -18.11 1.78 -54.51
C LYS A 39 -17.52 0.39 -54.76
N GLY A 40 -18.29 -0.65 -54.52
CA GLY A 40 -17.90 -2.00 -54.94
C GLY A 40 -17.92 -2.12 -56.45
N VAL A 41 -19.09 -1.90 -57.05
CA VAL A 41 -19.27 -1.75 -58.49
C VAL A 41 -19.89 -0.38 -58.78
N PHE A 42 -19.22 0.43 -59.59
CA PHE A 42 -19.72 1.72 -60.06
C PHE A 42 -19.98 1.69 -61.57
N LEU A 43 -21.23 1.90 -61.94
CA LEU A 43 -21.72 1.95 -63.31
C LEU A 43 -22.17 3.38 -63.64
N GLU A 44 -21.55 4.01 -64.62
CA GLU A 44 -21.86 5.39 -65.02
C GLU A 44 -22.03 5.53 -66.54
N ASN A 45 -23.20 6.00 -67.00
CA ASN A 45 -23.49 6.15 -68.43
C ASN A 45 -23.25 4.85 -69.22
N VAL A 46 -23.77 3.74 -68.70
CA VAL A 46 -23.57 2.40 -69.29
C VAL A 46 -24.85 1.77 -69.80
N SER A 47 -24.73 0.79 -70.69
CA SER A 47 -25.87 -0.08 -71.01
C SER A 47 -25.50 -1.55 -71.16
N ASN A 48 -26.48 -2.42 -70.97
CA ASN A 48 -26.38 -3.87 -71.17
C ASN A 48 -25.38 -4.54 -70.20
N VAL A 49 -25.61 -4.36 -68.90
CA VAL A 49 -24.73 -4.91 -67.84
C VAL A 49 -25.47 -5.95 -67.01
N GLY A 50 -24.84 -7.10 -66.79
CA GLY A 50 -25.29 -8.13 -65.85
C GLY A 50 -24.31 -8.30 -64.70
N LEU A 51 -24.80 -8.23 -63.46
CA LEU A 51 -24.06 -8.40 -62.21
C LEU A 51 -24.60 -9.62 -61.47
N ILE A 52 -23.83 -10.70 -61.40
CA ILE A 52 -24.32 -12.01 -61.00
C ILE A 52 -23.40 -12.66 -59.97
N ASP A 53 -23.91 -13.23 -58.87
CA ASP A 53 -23.07 -13.97 -57.91
C ASP A 53 -21.88 -13.14 -57.36
N LEU A 54 -22.07 -11.83 -57.19
CA LEU A 54 -21.06 -10.96 -56.59
C LEU A 54 -21.17 -10.98 -55.07
N THR A 55 -20.04 -10.92 -54.38
CA THR A 55 -19.98 -10.71 -52.93
C THR A 55 -19.30 -9.39 -52.66
N ILE A 56 -20.02 -8.40 -52.13
CA ILE A 56 -19.51 -7.04 -51.92
C ILE A 56 -19.73 -6.61 -50.47
N ARG A 57 -18.64 -6.14 -49.83
CA ARG A 57 -18.65 -5.66 -48.45
C ARG A 57 -17.76 -4.44 -48.25
N GLU A 58 -18.02 -3.69 -47.17
CA GLU A 58 -17.23 -2.53 -46.72
C GLU A 58 -17.11 -1.40 -47.77
N ALA A 59 -17.94 -1.41 -48.83
CA ALA A 59 -18.00 -0.30 -49.76
C ALA A 59 -18.91 0.80 -49.21
N TYR A 60 -18.79 2.04 -49.68
CA TYR A 60 -19.83 3.05 -49.48
C TYR A 60 -21.17 2.59 -50.05
N ALA A 61 -21.14 2.18 -51.32
CA ALA A 61 -22.25 1.55 -52.00
C ALA A 61 -21.77 0.23 -52.59
N GLY A 62 -22.46 -0.87 -52.30
CA GLY A 62 -22.13 -2.18 -52.86
C GLY A 62 -22.16 -2.13 -54.39
N ILE A 63 -23.33 -1.75 -54.93
CA ILE A 63 -23.53 -1.46 -56.35
C ILE A 63 -24.13 -0.06 -56.48
N TYR A 64 -23.47 0.79 -57.26
CA TYR A 64 -23.92 2.13 -57.58
C TYR A 64 -24.07 2.27 -59.10
N ALA A 65 -25.29 2.53 -59.56
CA ALA A 65 -25.60 2.71 -60.97
C ALA A 65 -26.22 4.10 -61.21
N TYR A 66 -25.61 4.85 -62.12
CA TYR A 66 -26.04 6.19 -62.50
C TYR A 66 -26.15 6.30 -64.02
N ASN A 67 -27.30 6.77 -64.52
CA ASN A 67 -27.60 6.90 -65.95
C ASN A 67 -27.33 5.60 -66.72
N ALA A 68 -27.94 4.50 -66.29
CA ALA A 68 -27.73 3.19 -66.89
C ALA A 68 -28.98 2.69 -67.65
N TRP A 69 -28.79 1.78 -68.61
CA TRP A 69 -29.88 1.18 -69.37
C TRP A 69 -29.70 -0.33 -69.51
N ASN A 70 -30.76 -1.11 -69.29
CA ASN A 70 -30.74 -2.57 -69.40
C ASN A 70 -29.70 -3.19 -68.45
N LEU A 71 -30.00 -3.12 -67.15
CA LEU A 71 -29.15 -3.57 -66.06
C LEU A 71 -29.83 -4.74 -65.32
N SER A 72 -29.10 -5.84 -65.12
CA SER A 72 -29.54 -6.98 -64.32
C SER A 72 -28.61 -7.18 -63.13
N ILE A 73 -29.17 -7.23 -61.92
CA ILE A 73 -28.48 -7.44 -60.65
C ILE A 73 -29.08 -8.68 -60.00
N ALA A 74 -28.43 -9.83 -60.12
CA ALA A 74 -28.99 -11.11 -59.72
C ALA A 74 -28.08 -11.91 -58.78
N ARG A 75 -28.64 -12.55 -57.74
CA ARG A 75 -27.90 -13.51 -56.88
C ARG A 75 -26.65 -12.95 -56.20
N ASN A 76 -26.62 -11.65 -55.90
CA ASN A 76 -25.49 -11.02 -55.23
C ASN A 76 -25.66 -11.01 -53.70
N ARG A 77 -24.54 -11.01 -52.99
CA ARG A 77 -24.44 -10.82 -51.54
C ARG A 77 -23.84 -9.44 -51.25
N LEU A 78 -24.66 -8.53 -50.75
CA LEU A 78 -24.30 -7.13 -50.52
C LEU A 78 -24.49 -6.82 -49.04
N TYR A 79 -23.43 -6.97 -48.25
CA TYR A 79 -23.52 -6.88 -46.80
C TYR A 79 -22.52 -5.91 -46.20
N LYS A 80 -22.93 -5.20 -45.14
CA LYS A 80 -22.08 -4.29 -44.37
C LYS A 80 -21.34 -3.26 -45.21
N ASN A 81 -22.02 -2.70 -46.21
CA ASN A 81 -21.54 -1.47 -46.83
C ASN A 81 -21.75 -0.31 -45.85
N HIS A 82 -21.03 0.79 -46.04
CA HIS A 82 -21.07 1.95 -45.15
C HIS A 82 -22.25 2.90 -45.42
N ALA A 83 -23.03 2.67 -46.48
CA ALA A 83 -24.28 3.40 -46.75
C ALA A 83 -25.29 2.51 -47.50
N TYR A 84 -25.05 2.22 -48.78
CA TYR A 84 -26.02 1.57 -49.66
C TYR A 84 -25.60 0.14 -50.01
N ALA A 85 -26.55 -0.79 -50.12
CA ALA A 85 -26.29 -2.04 -50.83
C ALA A 85 -26.43 -1.85 -52.34
N ILE A 86 -27.59 -1.36 -52.80
CA ILE A 86 -27.86 -1.02 -54.21
C ILE A 86 -28.40 0.41 -54.29
N HIS A 87 -27.69 1.28 -55.01
CA HIS A 87 -28.16 2.60 -55.42
C HIS A 87 -28.33 2.62 -56.93
N ALA A 88 -29.55 2.82 -57.42
CA ALA A 88 -29.86 2.95 -58.84
C ALA A 88 -30.53 4.30 -59.12
N GLU A 89 -29.87 5.16 -59.88
CA GLU A 89 -30.35 6.49 -60.23
C GLU A 89 -30.38 6.69 -61.75
N ASN A 90 -31.52 7.17 -62.26
CA ASN A 90 -31.78 7.33 -63.70
C ASN A 90 -31.50 6.04 -64.50
N VAL A 91 -31.94 4.88 -63.98
CA VAL A 91 -31.74 3.57 -64.60
C VAL A 91 -33.01 3.09 -65.29
N ALA A 92 -32.94 2.82 -66.59
CA ALA A 92 -34.05 2.27 -67.35
C ALA A 92 -33.89 0.76 -67.61
N ASN A 93 -34.99 0.01 -67.55
CA ASN A 93 -35.01 -1.44 -67.74
C ASN A 93 -34.09 -2.18 -66.76
N LEU A 94 -34.39 -2.06 -65.46
CA LEU A 94 -33.63 -2.63 -64.36
C LEU A 94 -34.30 -3.90 -63.81
N THR A 95 -33.54 -4.95 -63.59
CA THR A 95 -33.98 -6.14 -62.82
C THR A 95 -33.06 -6.33 -61.62
N VAL A 96 -33.63 -6.40 -60.42
CA VAL A 96 -32.94 -6.72 -59.16
C VAL A 96 -33.59 -7.97 -58.57
N GLU A 97 -32.90 -9.10 -58.61
CA GLU A 97 -33.49 -10.37 -58.17
C GLU A 97 -32.58 -11.31 -57.39
N LEU A 98 -33.16 -12.09 -56.47
CA LEU A 98 -32.45 -13.15 -55.76
C LEU A 98 -31.21 -12.68 -54.97
N ASN A 99 -31.11 -11.39 -54.63
CA ASN A 99 -29.97 -10.86 -53.89
C ASN A 99 -30.16 -11.03 -52.38
N GLU A 100 -29.07 -11.24 -51.65
CA GLU A 100 -28.99 -11.19 -50.19
C GLU A 100 -28.37 -9.85 -49.77
N ILE A 101 -29.16 -9.02 -49.11
CA ILE A 101 -28.83 -7.64 -48.76
C ILE A 101 -28.99 -7.46 -47.26
N ALA A 102 -27.88 -7.27 -46.54
CA ALA A 102 -27.88 -7.30 -45.09
C ALA A 102 -26.99 -6.26 -44.40
N GLY A 103 -27.50 -5.61 -43.36
CA GLY A 103 -26.66 -4.83 -42.44
C GLY A 103 -26.04 -3.56 -43.04
N ASN A 104 -26.74 -2.89 -43.97
CA ASN A 104 -26.30 -1.62 -44.54
C ASN A 104 -26.94 -0.45 -43.76
N PRO A 105 -26.17 0.55 -43.30
CA PRO A 105 -26.62 1.54 -42.32
C PRO A 105 -27.52 2.62 -42.92
N ASP A 106 -27.58 2.79 -44.25
CA ASP A 106 -28.56 3.67 -44.88
C ASP A 106 -29.62 2.83 -45.59
N PHE A 107 -29.40 2.39 -46.84
CA PHE A 107 -30.43 1.72 -47.65
C PHE A 107 -30.00 0.34 -48.14
N GLY A 108 -30.90 -0.63 -48.05
CA GLY A 108 -30.78 -1.91 -48.73
C GLY A 108 -30.86 -1.74 -50.25
N ILE A 109 -32.01 -1.32 -50.76
CA ILE A 109 -32.23 -1.00 -52.17
C ILE A 109 -32.81 0.40 -52.29
N LEU A 110 -32.15 1.29 -53.03
CA LEU A 110 -32.63 2.62 -53.36
C LEU A 110 -32.73 2.80 -54.88
N LEU A 111 -33.93 3.10 -55.37
CA LEU A 111 -34.20 3.47 -56.77
C LEU A 111 -34.63 4.95 -56.85
N ALA A 112 -33.95 5.76 -57.64
CA ALA A 112 -34.31 7.14 -57.92
C ALA A 112 -34.49 7.35 -59.43
N ASN A 113 -35.66 7.88 -59.84
CA ASN A 113 -36.00 8.15 -61.24
C ASN A 113 -35.66 6.99 -62.21
N SER A 114 -35.84 5.75 -61.75
CA SER A 114 -35.45 4.53 -62.46
C SER A 114 -36.69 3.71 -62.81
N PHE A 115 -36.98 3.57 -64.11
CA PHE A 115 -38.14 2.88 -64.65
C PHE A 115 -37.96 2.52 -66.14
N PRO A 116 -38.62 1.46 -66.65
CA PRO A 116 -39.30 0.42 -65.88
C PRO A 116 -38.30 -0.42 -65.07
N ALA A 117 -38.72 -0.95 -63.92
CA ALA A 117 -37.88 -1.77 -63.07
C ALA A 117 -38.65 -2.90 -62.37
N GLU A 118 -37.97 -4.02 -62.09
CA GLU A 118 -38.50 -5.17 -61.36
C GLU A 118 -37.57 -5.53 -60.20
N ILE A 119 -38.10 -5.54 -58.97
CA ILE A 119 -37.41 -5.93 -57.75
C ILE A 119 -38.12 -7.17 -57.20
N ARG A 120 -37.49 -8.34 -57.27
CA ARG A 120 -38.16 -9.58 -56.89
C ARG A 120 -37.31 -10.64 -56.21
N TRP A 121 -37.91 -11.43 -55.34
CA TRP A 121 -37.24 -12.58 -54.72
C TRP A 121 -35.93 -12.24 -54.01
N ASN A 122 -35.76 -10.99 -53.54
CA ASN A 122 -34.58 -10.59 -52.76
C ASN A 122 -34.81 -10.87 -51.27
N ASN A 123 -33.72 -11.06 -50.52
CA ASN A 123 -33.69 -11.03 -49.06
C ASN A 123 -33.09 -9.69 -48.62
N VAL A 124 -33.91 -8.80 -48.05
CA VAL A 124 -33.50 -7.46 -47.60
C VAL A 124 -33.70 -7.39 -46.09
N LEU A 125 -32.61 -7.49 -45.33
CA LEU A 125 -32.67 -7.62 -43.88
C LEU A 125 -31.72 -6.70 -43.10
N GLU A 126 -32.16 -6.25 -41.93
CA GLU A 126 -31.32 -5.51 -40.96
C GLU A 126 -30.60 -4.28 -41.52
N ASN A 127 -31.18 -3.63 -42.53
CA ASN A 127 -30.73 -2.32 -43.01
C ASN A 127 -31.46 -1.21 -42.25
N SER A 128 -30.94 0.02 -42.23
CA SER A 128 -31.74 1.13 -41.67
C SER A 128 -33.02 1.34 -42.49
N GLU A 129 -32.90 1.32 -43.81
CA GLU A 129 -34.00 1.41 -44.75
C GLU A 129 -33.99 0.18 -45.67
N GLY A 130 -35.10 -0.53 -45.81
CA GLY A 130 -35.20 -1.73 -46.65
C GLY A 130 -35.22 -1.41 -48.15
N ILE A 131 -36.41 -1.33 -48.75
CA ILE A 131 -36.59 -1.01 -50.18
C ILE A 131 -37.21 0.38 -50.35
N TYR A 132 -36.45 1.33 -50.90
CA TYR A 132 -36.86 2.70 -51.16
C TYR A 132 -36.95 3.01 -52.65
N VAL A 133 -38.11 3.48 -53.08
CA VAL A 133 -38.38 3.80 -54.50
C VAL A 133 -38.82 5.27 -54.61
N PHE A 134 -37.99 6.15 -55.14
CA PHE A 134 -38.34 7.54 -55.49
C PHE A 134 -38.79 7.69 -56.95
N SER A 135 -38.95 6.59 -57.68
CA SER A 135 -39.49 6.58 -59.05
C SER A 135 -41.00 6.87 -59.06
N ARG A 136 -41.45 7.72 -59.99
CA ARG A 136 -42.87 8.13 -60.04
C ARG A 136 -43.85 7.00 -60.37
N SER A 137 -43.47 6.05 -61.21
CA SER A 137 -44.27 4.87 -61.57
C SER A 137 -43.43 3.86 -62.38
N GLY A 138 -43.98 2.66 -62.65
CA GLY A 138 -43.36 1.67 -63.53
C GLY A 138 -42.35 0.73 -62.86
N VAL A 139 -42.30 0.72 -61.53
CA VAL A 139 -41.55 -0.28 -60.75
C VAL A 139 -42.51 -1.35 -60.24
N SER A 140 -42.12 -2.63 -60.35
CA SER A 140 -42.81 -3.75 -59.72
C SER A 140 -41.93 -4.38 -58.64
N ILE A 141 -42.46 -4.52 -57.43
CA ILE A 141 -41.79 -5.02 -56.24
C ILE A 141 -42.60 -6.19 -55.70
N ARG A 142 -42.15 -7.43 -55.90
CA ARG A 142 -42.90 -8.63 -55.49
C ARG A 142 -42.01 -9.79 -55.11
N GLY A 143 -42.50 -10.68 -54.26
CA GLY A 143 -41.80 -11.88 -53.83
C GLY A 143 -40.59 -11.62 -52.95
N ASN A 144 -40.37 -10.42 -52.40
CA ASN A 144 -39.18 -10.13 -51.58
C ASN A 144 -39.42 -10.46 -50.11
N ASN A 145 -38.37 -10.89 -49.41
CA ASN A 145 -38.33 -10.99 -47.95
C ASN A 145 -37.77 -9.68 -47.38
N ILE A 146 -38.58 -8.94 -46.63
CA ILE A 146 -38.22 -7.65 -46.05
C ILE A 146 -38.28 -7.80 -44.52
N ILE A 147 -37.10 -7.90 -43.90
CA ILE A 147 -36.96 -8.47 -42.55
C ILE A 147 -36.13 -7.57 -41.62
N ARG A 148 -36.72 -7.11 -40.51
CA ARG A 148 -36.04 -6.39 -39.41
C ARG A 148 -35.23 -5.17 -39.89
N ASN A 149 -35.65 -4.51 -40.97
CA ASN A 149 -35.07 -3.22 -41.33
C ASN A 149 -35.63 -2.13 -40.39
N GLY A 150 -34.93 -1.02 -40.21
CA GLY A 150 -35.39 0.12 -39.40
C GLY A 150 -36.73 0.65 -39.90
N ASN A 151 -36.80 0.99 -41.19
CA ASN A 151 -38.05 1.05 -41.94
C ASN A 151 -38.01 0.03 -43.08
N GLN A 152 -39.10 -0.72 -43.26
CA GLN A 152 -39.14 -1.83 -44.22
C GLN A 152 -39.14 -1.36 -45.68
N ALA A 153 -39.90 -0.32 -46.00
CA ALA A 153 -40.09 0.15 -47.37
C ALA A 153 -40.59 1.59 -47.47
N TYR A 154 -40.39 2.20 -48.64
CA TYR A 154 -40.95 3.50 -49.03
C TYR A 154 -41.10 3.58 -50.56
N ASP A 155 -42.13 4.28 -51.03
CA ASP A 155 -42.37 4.48 -52.46
C ASP A 155 -42.91 5.89 -52.80
N GLY A 156 -42.07 6.84 -53.21
CA GLY A 156 -42.50 8.19 -53.58
C GLY A 156 -43.43 8.32 -54.80
N GLY A 157 -43.96 7.23 -55.39
CA GLY A 157 -44.76 7.22 -56.60
C GLY A 157 -45.99 6.29 -56.59
N THR A 158 -46.40 5.87 -57.79
CA THR A 158 -47.46 4.89 -58.03
C THR A 158 -46.86 3.61 -58.61
N ASN A 159 -46.19 2.83 -57.77
CA ASN A 159 -45.56 1.55 -58.14
C ASN A 159 -46.37 0.36 -57.63
N VAL A 160 -46.04 -0.83 -58.13
CA VAL A 160 -46.80 -2.07 -57.87
C VAL A 160 -46.04 -2.93 -56.88
N TRP A 161 -46.58 -3.11 -55.68
CA TRP A 161 -45.98 -3.92 -54.59
C TRP A 161 -46.54 -5.35 -54.50
N ASP A 162 -47.22 -5.80 -55.55
CA ASP A 162 -48.04 -7.00 -55.56
C ASP A 162 -47.86 -7.76 -56.90
N GLY A 163 -47.70 -9.09 -56.84
CA GLY A 163 -47.67 -9.99 -57.99
C GLY A 163 -49.03 -10.56 -58.42
N GLY A 164 -50.06 -10.35 -57.60
CA GLY A 164 -51.37 -10.98 -57.77
C GLY A 164 -51.37 -12.44 -57.29
N TYR A 165 -52.57 -13.00 -57.11
CA TYR A 165 -52.70 -14.42 -56.78
C TYR A 165 -52.41 -15.32 -58.01
N PRO A 166 -51.71 -16.46 -57.87
CA PRO A 166 -51.14 -17.02 -56.63
C PRO A 166 -49.68 -16.61 -56.36
N GLU A 167 -49.07 -15.76 -57.19
CA GLU A 167 -47.65 -15.37 -57.06
C GLU A 167 -47.36 -14.67 -55.73
N GLY A 168 -48.34 -13.92 -55.22
CA GLY A 168 -48.22 -13.13 -54.00
C GLY A 168 -47.39 -11.86 -54.18
N GLY A 169 -47.31 -11.08 -53.10
CA GLY A 169 -46.56 -9.85 -52.92
C GLY A 169 -45.29 -10.12 -52.16
N ASN A 170 -45.01 -9.38 -51.09
CA ASN A 170 -43.77 -9.44 -50.33
C ASN A 170 -44.00 -10.03 -48.92
N TYR A 171 -42.96 -10.62 -48.34
CA TYR A 171 -42.94 -11.07 -46.95
C TYR A 171 -42.41 -9.95 -46.05
N TRP A 172 -43.08 -9.70 -44.93
CA TRP A 172 -42.77 -8.63 -43.98
C TRP A 172 -42.58 -9.21 -42.58
N SER A 173 -41.41 -9.00 -41.95
CA SER A 173 -41.10 -9.63 -40.66
C SER A 173 -41.85 -9.07 -39.45
N ASP A 174 -42.42 -7.86 -39.58
CA ASP A 174 -43.23 -7.19 -38.57
C ASP A 174 -44.74 -7.48 -38.74
N TYR A 175 -45.09 -8.36 -39.68
CA TYR A 175 -46.43 -8.89 -39.81
C TYR A 175 -46.75 -9.85 -38.65
N SER A 176 -47.69 -9.44 -37.79
CA SER A 176 -48.11 -10.20 -36.59
C SER A 176 -49.32 -11.13 -36.80
N GLY A 177 -49.95 -11.07 -37.98
CA GLY A 177 -50.90 -12.08 -38.48
C GLY A 177 -52.30 -12.14 -37.86
N GLN A 178 -53.30 -11.71 -38.65
CA GLN A 178 -54.45 -12.57 -38.98
C GLN A 178 -54.93 -12.19 -40.39
N ASP A 179 -54.97 -13.15 -41.33
CA ASP A 179 -55.58 -12.98 -42.65
C ASP A 179 -57.11 -13.06 -42.52
N LEU A 180 -57.79 -11.94 -42.71
CA LEU A 180 -59.25 -11.83 -42.60
C LEU A 180 -60.00 -12.11 -43.91
N CYS A 181 -59.31 -12.29 -45.04
CA CYS A 181 -59.93 -12.48 -46.37
C CYS A 181 -59.74 -13.94 -46.91
N GLY A 182 -59.49 -14.94 -46.05
CA GLY A 182 -59.33 -16.35 -46.46
C GLY A 182 -60.63 -17.08 -46.88
N GLY A 183 -60.76 -17.46 -48.15
CA GLY A 183 -61.87 -18.27 -48.69
C GLY A 183 -61.96 -18.27 -50.23
N SER A 184 -62.91 -19.03 -50.82
CA SER A 184 -63.09 -19.18 -52.29
C SER A 184 -63.59 -17.93 -53.03
N THR A 185 -63.72 -16.79 -52.34
CA THR A 185 -64.13 -15.49 -52.89
C THR A 185 -63.16 -14.43 -52.36
N GLN A 186 -61.93 -14.44 -52.88
CA GLN A 186 -60.83 -13.53 -52.50
C GLN A 186 -61.02 -12.05 -52.96
N ASP A 187 -62.24 -11.63 -53.35
CA ASP A 187 -62.43 -10.46 -54.21
C ASP A 187 -63.42 -9.39 -53.68
N ILE A 188 -63.64 -9.30 -52.36
CA ILE A 188 -64.55 -8.28 -51.78
C ILE A 188 -64.02 -7.73 -50.44
N CYS A 189 -62.77 -7.27 -50.41
CA CYS A 189 -62.32 -6.35 -49.37
C CYS A 189 -62.38 -4.93 -49.99
N THR A 190 -63.46 -4.18 -49.72
CA THR A 190 -63.60 -2.77 -50.17
C THR A 190 -62.70 -1.88 -49.30
N GLY A 191 -61.44 -1.72 -49.70
CA GLY A 191 -60.45 -0.90 -49.02
C GLY A 191 -59.11 -1.65 -48.83
N PRO A 192 -58.00 -0.92 -48.63
CA PRO A 192 -56.68 -1.54 -48.45
C PRO A 192 -56.65 -2.36 -47.15
N ASP A 193 -56.32 -3.64 -47.24
CA ASP A 193 -56.19 -4.58 -46.13
C ASP A 193 -54.73 -4.77 -45.67
N GLY A 194 -53.77 -4.08 -46.29
CA GLY A 194 -52.33 -4.19 -45.98
C GLY A 194 -51.83 -3.09 -45.05
N ILE A 195 -51.71 -3.39 -43.76
CA ILE A 195 -51.00 -2.53 -42.79
C ILE A 195 -49.50 -2.86 -42.80
N GLY A 196 -48.75 -1.82 -43.13
CA GLY A 196 -47.40 -1.45 -42.71
C GLY A 196 -47.36 0.09 -42.60
N ASP A 197 -48.37 0.67 -41.95
CA ASP A 197 -48.70 2.09 -42.04
C ASP A 197 -47.67 3.00 -41.35
N SER A 198 -46.59 3.35 -42.06
CA SER A 198 -46.41 4.73 -42.53
C SER A 198 -45.05 4.91 -43.26
N PRO A 199 -45.02 5.51 -44.46
CA PRO A 199 -46.18 5.87 -45.29
C PRO A 199 -46.46 4.81 -46.38
N ILE A 200 -47.66 4.22 -46.33
CA ILE A 200 -48.67 3.98 -47.40
C ILE A 200 -48.22 3.45 -48.79
N TYR A 201 -47.84 2.17 -48.94
CA TYR A 201 -47.82 1.52 -50.28
C TYR A 201 -48.35 0.08 -50.23
N SER A 202 -49.44 -0.17 -50.98
CA SER A 202 -50.35 -1.31 -50.81
C SER A 202 -49.86 -2.57 -51.54
N ASP A 203 -49.39 -3.56 -50.79
CA ASP A 203 -49.32 -4.96 -51.20
C ASP A 203 -50.67 -5.63 -50.87
N ARG A 204 -51.38 -6.12 -51.89
CA ARG A 204 -52.71 -6.73 -51.74
C ARG A 204 -52.67 -8.23 -51.42
N TYR A 205 -51.53 -8.89 -51.63
CA TYR A 205 -51.41 -10.34 -51.47
C TYR A 205 -50.10 -10.71 -50.77
N PRO A 206 -49.84 -10.28 -49.52
CA PRO A 206 -48.55 -10.49 -48.87
C PRO A 206 -48.19 -11.98 -48.77
N LEU A 207 -46.88 -12.28 -48.78
CA LEU A 207 -46.41 -13.63 -48.51
C LEU A 207 -46.58 -13.94 -47.02
N MET A 208 -47.26 -15.05 -46.70
CA MET A 208 -47.46 -15.49 -45.30
C MET A 208 -46.20 -16.06 -44.66
N ALA A 209 -45.27 -16.54 -45.47
CA ALA A 209 -43.99 -17.07 -45.05
C ALA A 209 -42.90 -16.53 -45.99
N PRO A 210 -41.64 -16.43 -45.51
CA PRO A 210 -40.55 -16.03 -46.36
C PRO A 210 -40.46 -16.89 -47.64
N HIS A 211 -40.18 -16.29 -48.80
CA HIS A 211 -40.05 -17.02 -50.06
C HIS A 211 -38.83 -17.96 -50.09
N ALA A 212 -37.78 -17.54 -49.38
CA ALA A 212 -36.57 -18.29 -49.11
C ALA A 212 -36.27 -18.23 -47.61
N PRO A 213 -35.50 -19.19 -47.05
CA PRO A 213 -35.03 -19.12 -45.66
C PRO A 213 -34.36 -17.77 -45.39
N VAL A 214 -34.61 -17.21 -44.20
CA VAL A 214 -33.95 -15.97 -43.76
C VAL A 214 -32.46 -16.24 -43.64
N PRO A 215 -31.58 -15.46 -44.28
CA PRO A 215 -30.13 -15.62 -44.11
C PRO A 215 -29.75 -15.46 -42.63
N GLU A 216 -29.16 -16.49 -42.03
CA GLU A 216 -28.75 -16.47 -40.62
C GLU A 216 -27.31 -15.95 -40.52
N LEU A 217 -27.10 -14.87 -39.77
CA LEU A 217 -25.81 -14.21 -39.58
C LEU A 217 -25.10 -14.76 -38.33
N PRO A 218 -23.75 -14.72 -38.27
CA PRO A 218 -23.03 -15.06 -37.05
C PRO A 218 -23.40 -14.08 -35.92
N VAL A 219 -23.51 -14.61 -34.69
CA VAL A 219 -23.81 -13.87 -33.47
C VAL A 219 -22.58 -13.91 -32.57
N ALA A 220 -21.97 -12.73 -32.36
CA ALA A 220 -20.83 -12.57 -31.46
C ALA A 220 -21.31 -12.40 -30.02
N THR A 221 -20.80 -13.23 -29.11
CA THR A 221 -21.01 -13.09 -27.67
C THR A 221 -19.82 -13.65 -26.90
N PHE A 222 -19.55 -13.07 -25.74
CA PHE A 222 -18.54 -13.57 -24.83
C PHE A 222 -18.88 -13.33 -23.37
N SER A 223 -18.20 -14.08 -22.51
CA SER A 223 -18.14 -13.86 -21.07
C SER A 223 -16.71 -13.61 -20.64
N TYR A 224 -16.53 -13.11 -19.41
CA TYR A 224 -15.20 -12.91 -18.83
C TYR A 224 -15.20 -13.29 -17.35
N ALA A 225 -14.04 -13.68 -16.85
CA ALA A 225 -13.82 -13.97 -15.44
C ALA A 225 -12.41 -13.55 -15.00
N PRO A 226 -12.25 -13.00 -13.78
CA PRO A 226 -13.30 -12.70 -12.80
C PRO A 226 -14.16 -11.48 -13.18
N LEU A 227 -15.36 -11.34 -12.60
CA LEU A 227 -16.29 -10.22 -12.89
C LEU A 227 -15.83 -8.87 -12.35
N ASN A 228 -15.01 -8.87 -11.29
CA ASN A 228 -14.42 -7.68 -10.67
C ASN A 228 -12.89 -7.81 -10.65
N PRO A 229 -12.22 -7.76 -11.82
CA PRO A 229 -10.78 -7.90 -11.89
C PRO A 229 -10.08 -6.67 -11.29
N LEU A 230 -8.95 -6.90 -10.64
CA LEU A 230 -8.05 -5.84 -10.19
C LEU A 230 -6.86 -5.71 -11.13
N THR A 231 -6.17 -4.58 -11.05
CA THR A 231 -4.93 -4.37 -11.81
C THR A 231 -3.94 -5.54 -11.62
N GLY A 232 -3.47 -6.10 -12.74
CA GLY A 232 -2.55 -7.24 -12.78
C GLY A 232 -3.20 -8.63 -12.65
N ASP A 233 -4.51 -8.73 -12.41
CA ASP A 233 -5.20 -10.03 -12.47
C ASP A 233 -5.24 -10.57 -13.91
N PRO A 234 -5.02 -11.88 -14.12
CA PRO A 234 -5.32 -12.52 -15.40
C PRO A 234 -6.85 -12.63 -15.56
N VAL A 235 -7.38 -11.94 -16.56
CA VAL A 235 -8.78 -12.00 -16.95
C VAL A 235 -8.92 -12.95 -18.15
N SER A 236 -9.71 -14.00 -17.98
CA SER A 236 -10.06 -14.94 -19.05
C SER A 236 -11.30 -14.45 -19.78
N PHE A 237 -11.23 -14.36 -21.10
CA PHE A 237 -12.32 -14.02 -22.00
C PHE A 237 -12.71 -15.26 -22.79
N ASP A 238 -14.00 -15.58 -22.82
CA ASP A 238 -14.53 -16.81 -23.40
C ASP A 238 -15.65 -16.50 -24.41
N ALA A 239 -15.37 -16.72 -25.69
CA ALA A 239 -16.28 -16.54 -26.80
C ALA A 239 -16.98 -17.84 -27.28
N THR A 240 -16.91 -18.93 -26.51
CA THR A 240 -17.52 -20.22 -26.88
C THR A 240 -19.02 -20.17 -27.10
N ALA A 241 -19.71 -19.18 -26.50
CA ALA A 241 -21.14 -18.97 -26.71
C ALA A 241 -21.49 -18.28 -28.04
N SER A 242 -20.51 -17.77 -28.79
CA SER A 242 -20.73 -17.24 -30.14
C SER A 242 -21.23 -18.35 -31.08
N SER A 243 -22.13 -18.02 -31.99
CA SER A 243 -22.77 -18.99 -32.89
C SER A 243 -22.89 -18.48 -34.32
N ASP A 244 -22.96 -19.39 -35.28
CA ASP A 244 -23.40 -19.11 -36.64
C ASP A 244 -24.40 -20.20 -37.02
N PRO A 245 -25.70 -19.89 -37.07
CA PRO A 245 -26.73 -20.89 -37.38
C PRO A 245 -26.63 -21.46 -38.80
N ALA A 246 -26.09 -20.68 -39.75
CA ALA A 246 -26.02 -21.11 -41.14
C ALA A 246 -24.64 -21.68 -41.53
N GLY A 247 -23.60 -21.48 -40.73
CA GLY A 247 -22.23 -21.89 -41.05
C GLY A 247 -21.37 -22.22 -39.83
N ALA A 248 -20.07 -21.94 -39.92
CA ALA A 248 -19.13 -22.13 -38.82
C ALA A 248 -18.27 -20.89 -38.61
N ILE A 249 -18.04 -20.51 -37.36
CA ILE A 249 -17.11 -19.43 -37.02
C ILE A 249 -15.67 -19.92 -37.23
N VAL A 250 -14.91 -19.21 -38.08
CA VAL A 250 -13.53 -19.57 -38.46
C VAL A 250 -12.47 -18.66 -37.83
N SER A 251 -12.85 -17.51 -37.26
CA SER A 251 -11.90 -16.63 -36.55
C SER A 251 -12.53 -15.83 -35.43
N TYR A 252 -11.74 -15.58 -34.39
CA TYR A 252 -12.05 -14.77 -33.21
C TYR A 252 -10.90 -13.78 -33.00
N GLN A 253 -11.21 -12.48 -33.02
CA GLN A 253 -10.28 -11.39 -32.79
C GLN A 253 -10.76 -10.51 -31.65
N TRP A 254 -9.83 -10.09 -30.80
CA TRP A 254 -10.11 -9.30 -29.60
C TRP A 254 -9.37 -7.98 -29.64
N ASP A 255 -10.05 -6.91 -29.24
CA ASP A 255 -9.45 -5.63 -28.84
C ASP A 255 -9.81 -5.40 -27.37
N PHE A 256 -8.81 -5.33 -26.49
CA PHE A 256 -9.06 -5.18 -25.06
C PHE A 256 -9.27 -3.72 -24.63
N GLY A 257 -9.22 -2.76 -25.56
CA GLY A 257 -9.45 -1.34 -25.30
C GLY A 257 -8.28 -0.62 -24.63
N ASP A 258 -7.14 -1.29 -24.44
CA ASP A 258 -5.89 -0.74 -23.88
C ASP A 258 -4.76 -0.66 -24.93
N GLY A 259 -5.09 -0.89 -26.20
CA GLY A 259 -4.14 -0.95 -27.32
C GLY A 259 -3.53 -2.33 -27.54
N VAL A 260 -3.88 -3.34 -26.74
CA VAL A 260 -3.49 -4.74 -26.95
C VAL A 260 -4.61 -5.49 -27.66
N VAL A 261 -4.21 -6.35 -28.61
CA VAL A 261 -5.13 -7.22 -29.36
C VAL A 261 -4.84 -8.69 -29.08
N GLY A 262 -5.86 -9.54 -29.23
CA GLY A 262 -5.79 -10.98 -29.02
C GLY A 262 -6.48 -11.78 -30.12
N SER A 263 -6.24 -13.09 -30.14
CA SER A 263 -6.89 -14.02 -31.07
C SER A 263 -7.13 -15.38 -30.43
N GLY A 264 -8.26 -16.00 -30.72
CA GLY A 264 -8.65 -17.31 -30.18
C GLY A 264 -10.01 -17.30 -29.52
N VAL A 265 -10.58 -18.49 -29.33
CA VAL A 265 -11.92 -18.65 -28.72
C VAL A 265 -11.89 -18.26 -27.25
N ILE A 266 -10.84 -18.65 -26.54
CA ILE A 266 -10.58 -18.31 -25.14
C ILE A 266 -9.21 -17.64 -25.07
N VAL A 267 -9.13 -16.46 -24.47
CA VAL A 267 -7.89 -15.67 -24.36
C VAL A 267 -7.76 -15.11 -22.94
N ASN A 268 -6.53 -15.00 -22.45
CA ASN A 268 -6.23 -14.35 -21.18
C ASN A 268 -5.57 -12.99 -21.45
N HIS A 269 -5.96 -11.96 -20.69
CA HIS A 269 -5.37 -10.63 -20.74
C HIS A 269 -5.25 -10.04 -19.33
N THR A 270 -4.28 -9.15 -19.13
CA THR A 270 -4.04 -8.48 -17.84
C THR A 270 -4.05 -6.99 -18.04
N PHE A 271 -4.83 -6.26 -17.23
CA PHE A 271 -4.91 -4.81 -17.29
C PHE A 271 -3.98 -4.17 -16.25
N SER A 272 -3.19 -3.17 -16.65
CA SER A 272 -2.22 -2.51 -15.77
C SER A 272 -2.75 -1.24 -15.11
N VAL A 273 -3.87 -0.68 -15.56
CA VAL A 273 -4.45 0.56 -15.07
C VAL A 273 -5.89 0.32 -14.64
N ALA A 274 -6.28 0.86 -13.49
CA ALA A 274 -7.66 0.81 -13.03
C ALA A 274 -8.52 1.80 -13.82
N THR A 275 -9.41 1.30 -14.66
CA THR A 275 -10.35 2.08 -15.47
C THR A 275 -11.44 1.19 -16.08
N LEU A 276 -12.36 1.80 -16.83
CA LEU A 276 -13.35 1.08 -17.64
C LEU A 276 -12.77 0.81 -19.04
N TYR A 277 -12.57 -0.46 -19.37
CA TYR A 277 -12.12 -0.89 -20.69
C TYR A 277 -13.32 -1.31 -21.55
N GLN A 278 -13.35 -0.88 -22.81
CA GLN A 278 -14.33 -1.33 -23.81
C GLN A 278 -13.71 -2.49 -24.59
N VAL A 279 -14.04 -3.72 -24.19
CA VAL A 279 -13.51 -4.92 -24.86
C VAL A 279 -14.42 -5.28 -26.04
N GLU A 280 -13.84 -5.41 -27.23
CA GLU A 280 -14.54 -5.82 -28.45
C GLU A 280 -14.13 -7.24 -28.86
N LEU A 281 -15.12 -8.08 -29.16
CA LEU A 281 -14.95 -9.33 -29.87
C LEU A 281 -15.43 -9.16 -31.31
N THR A 282 -14.59 -9.49 -32.28
CA THR A 282 -14.95 -9.66 -33.69
C THR A 282 -14.83 -11.13 -34.08
N ILE A 283 -15.93 -11.73 -34.53
CA ILE A 283 -15.94 -13.07 -35.12
C ILE A 283 -16.13 -13.01 -36.63
N ARG A 284 -15.67 -14.03 -37.35
CA ARG A 284 -15.91 -14.21 -38.79
C ARG A 284 -16.29 -15.65 -39.10
N ASP A 285 -17.28 -15.84 -39.95
CA ASP A 285 -17.72 -17.15 -40.42
C ASP A 285 -16.94 -17.66 -41.65
N ASP A 286 -17.21 -18.91 -42.02
CA ASP A 286 -16.66 -19.63 -43.17
C ASP A 286 -17.10 -19.07 -44.52
N ARG A 287 -18.05 -18.12 -44.52
CA ARG A 287 -18.56 -17.40 -45.70
C ARG A 287 -18.08 -15.97 -45.76
N GLY A 288 -17.22 -15.58 -44.82
CA GLY A 288 -16.55 -14.30 -44.74
C GLY A 288 -17.35 -13.19 -44.08
N VAL A 289 -18.55 -13.47 -43.57
CA VAL A 289 -19.40 -12.56 -42.80
C VAL A 289 -18.82 -12.39 -41.41
N SER A 290 -18.72 -11.16 -40.93
CA SER A 290 -18.24 -10.87 -39.57
C SER A 290 -19.38 -10.46 -38.66
N ALA A 291 -19.21 -10.63 -37.35
CA ALA A 291 -20.09 -10.04 -36.34
C ALA A 291 -19.24 -9.50 -35.19
N LYS A 292 -19.77 -8.48 -34.50
CA LYS A 292 -19.07 -7.80 -33.42
C LYS A 292 -19.95 -7.67 -32.20
N THR A 293 -19.34 -7.65 -31.03
CA THR A 293 -19.98 -7.30 -29.76
C THR A 293 -18.97 -6.60 -28.86
N HIS A 294 -19.46 -5.76 -27.95
CA HIS A 294 -18.64 -5.02 -27.00
C HIS A 294 -19.17 -5.17 -25.57
N LEU A 295 -18.26 -5.18 -24.59
CA LEU A 295 -18.60 -5.17 -23.18
C LEU A 295 -17.66 -4.25 -22.41
N GLY A 296 -18.24 -3.40 -21.55
CA GLY A 296 -17.47 -2.57 -20.62
C GLY A 296 -17.03 -3.37 -19.41
N ILE A 297 -15.73 -3.42 -19.14
CA ILE A 297 -15.14 -4.12 -17.99
C ILE A 297 -14.46 -3.11 -17.09
N GLU A 298 -14.98 -2.98 -15.88
CA GLU A 298 -14.39 -2.11 -14.85
C GLU A 298 -13.27 -2.86 -14.12
N VAL A 299 -12.04 -2.37 -14.25
CA VAL A 299 -10.86 -2.90 -13.57
C VAL A 299 -10.57 -2.03 -12.34
N GLY A 300 -10.60 -2.64 -11.16
CA GLY A 300 -10.32 -1.97 -9.89
C GLY A 300 -8.82 -1.81 -9.60
N GLN A 301 -8.48 -0.84 -8.76
CA GLN A 301 -7.12 -0.66 -8.25
C GLN A 301 -6.89 -1.58 -7.04
N ARG A 302 -5.72 -2.21 -6.94
CA ARG A 302 -5.33 -2.95 -5.73
C ARG A 302 -5.15 -2.02 -4.52
N GLY A 303 -5.67 -2.46 -3.38
CA GLY A 303 -5.52 -1.83 -2.08
C GLY A 303 -4.16 -2.11 -1.45
N ALA A 304 -3.79 -1.28 -0.47
CA ALA A 304 -2.70 -1.62 0.44
C ALA A 304 -3.26 -2.38 1.65
N PRO A 305 -2.47 -3.24 2.33
CA PRO A 305 -2.94 -3.96 3.49
C PRO A 305 -3.19 -3.01 4.65
N VAL A 306 -3.93 -3.45 5.67
CA VAL A 306 -4.16 -2.72 6.92
C VAL A 306 -3.30 -3.33 8.03
N ALA A 307 -2.25 -2.61 8.44
CA ALA A 307 -1.45 -2.96 9.60
C ALA A 307 -2.23 -2.70 10.89
N SER A 308 -2.28 -3.69 11.78
CA SER A 308 -2.91 -3.58 13.09
C SER A 308 -2.25 -4.53 14.08
N PHE A 309 -2.05 -4.08 15.31
CA PHE A 309 -1.54 -4.92 16.38
C PHE A 309 -1.95 -4.43 17.76
N VAL A 310 -1.82 -5.33 18.73
CA VAL A 310 -2.02 -5.06 20.15
C VAL A 310 -0.69 -5.26 20.89
N VAL A 311 -0.45 -4.43 21.91
CA VAL A 311 0.67 -4.56 22.84
C VAL A 311 0.14 -4.97 24.19
N THR A 312 0.75 -5.98 24.82
CA THR A 312 0.36 -6.43 26.16
C THR A 312 1.57 -6.88 26.99
N PRO A 313 1.82 -6.27 28.17
CA PRO A 313 1.21 -5.04 28.67
C PRO A 313 1.75 -3.79 27.96
N GLN A 314 1.00 -2.68 27.99
CA GLN A 314 1.44 -1.40 27.42
C GLN A 314 2.38 -0.63 28.36
N SER A 315 2.40 -0.98 29.65
CA SER A 315 3.33 -0.49 30.65
C SER A 315 3.96 -1.65 31.41
N VAL A 316 5.27 -1.66 31.55
CA VAL A 316 6.02 -2.74 32.20
C VAL A 316 7.26 -2.21 32.91
N GLU A 317 7.86 -2.94 33.84
CA GLU A 317 9.18 -2.62 34.37
C GLU A 317 10.29 -3.12 33.44
N ALA A 318 11.43 -2.44 33.43
CA ALA A 318 12.61 -2.87 32.68
C ALA A 318 12.97 -4.34 32.98
N GLY A 319 13.36 -5.07 31.95
CA GLY A 319 13.70 -6.49 32.03
C GLY A 319 12.52 -7.46 31.93
N HIS A 320 11.28 -6.97 31.85
CA HIS A 320 10.09 -7.83 31.70
C HIS A 320 9.63 -7.97 30.23
N PRO A 321 8.99 -9.10 29.87
CA PRO A 321 8.55 -9.34 28.50
C PRO A 321 7.31 -8.53 28.11
N VAL A 322 7.31 -8.03 26.89
CA VAL A 322 6.16 -7.37 26.23
C VAL A 322 5.75 -8.20 25.02
N ALA A 323 4.51 -8.67 24.99
CA ALA A 323 3.96 -9.38 23.85
C ALA A 323 3.33 -8.41 22.85
N LEU A 324 3.58 -8.65 21.56
CA LEU A 324 3.00 -7.92 20.44
C LEU A 324 2.30 -8.92 19.52
N ASP A 325 1.03 -8.65 19.22
CA ASP A 325 0.21 -9.51 18.36
C ASP A 325 -0.38 -8.71 17.20
N ALA A 326 0.08 -9.02 15.98
CA ALA A 326 -0.38 -8.43 14.73
C ALA A 326 -1.46 -9.26 14.01
N SER A 327 -2.09 -10.24 14.68
CA SER A 327 -3.07 -11.13 14.06
C SER A 327 -4.32 -10.40 13.52
N SER A 328 -4.54 -9.15 13.89
CA SER A 328 -5.62 -8.30 13.39
C SER A 328 -5.26 -7.53 12.11
N SER A 329 -4.04 -7.67 11.58
CA SER A 329 -3.69 -7.12 10.27
C SER A 329 -4.41 -7.88 9.15
N SER A 330 -4.86 -7.16 8.12
CA SER A 330 -5.67 -7.71 7.03
C SER A 330 -5.31 -7.10 5.69
N ASP A 331 -5.81 -7.69 4.62
CA ASP A 331 -5.68 -7.16 3.26
C ASP A 331 -7.04 -7.30 2.55
N PRO A 332 -7.68 -6.21 2.08
CA PRO A 332 -9.06 -6.25 1.57
C PRO A 332 -9.24 -7.05 0.28
N ASP A 333 -8.19 -7.24 -0.51
CA ASP A 333 -8.23 -7.87 -1.83
C ASP A 333 -7.16 -8.96 -2.03
N GLY A 334 -6.55 -9.41 -0.95
CA GLY A 334 -5.47 -10.38 -0.97
C GLY A 334 -5.17 -10.95 0.41
N ARG A 335 -3.88 -11.12 0.71
CA ARG A 335 -3.42 -11.61 2.02
C ARG A 335 -2.11 -10.95 2.42
N VAL A 336 -1.95 -10.72 3.72
CA VAL A 336 -0.67 -10.30 4.30
C VAL A 336 0.33 -11.46 4.26
N VAL A 337 1.49 -11.26 3.64
CA VAL A 337 2.54 -12.28 3.49
C VAL A 337 3.76 -12.05 4.39
N SER A 338 3.93 -10.85 4.97
CA SER A 338 5.06 -10.58 5.88
C SER A 338 4.74 -9.56 6.96
N PHE A 339 5.42 -9.72 8.10
CA PHE A 339 5.31 -8.89 9.30
C PHE A 339 6.72 -8.53 9.78
N GLY A 340 7.06 -7.24 9.75
CA GLY A 340 8.34 -6.70 10.21
C GLY A 340 8.14 -5.71 11.35
N TRP A 341 8.99 -5.77 12.36
CA TRP A 341 8.91 -4.97 13.58
C TRP A 341 10.16 -4.12 13.79
N SER A 342 9.96 -2.89 14.24
CA SER A 342 10.97 -2.04 14.86
C SER A 342 10.50 -1.71 16.27
N PHE A 343 11.26 -2.09 17.29
CA PHE A 343 10.83 -1.94 18.69
C PHE A 343 11.10 -0.54 19.27
N GLY A 344 11.86 0.29 18.56
CA GLY A 344 12.16 1.66 18.97
C GLY A 344 13.37 1.81 19.91
N ASP A 345 14.01 0.70 20.29
CA ASP A 345 15.27 0.65 21.05
C ASP A 345 16.50 0.33 20.18
N GLY A 346 16.31 0.33 18.84
CA GLY A 346 17.32 -0.03 17.85
C GLY A 346 17.27 -1.50 17.40
N SER A 347 16.48 -2.35 18.06
CA SER A 347 16.29 -3.75 17.66
C SER A 347 15.06 -3.96 16.75
N THR A 348 15.04 -5.09 16.04
CA THR A 348 14.02 -5.44 15.05
C THR A 348 13.55 -6.89 15.22
N GLY A 349 12.35 -7.21 14.71
CA GLY A 349 11.79 -8.55 14.74
C GLY A 349 10.94 -8.89 13.52
N THR A 350 10.52 -10.14 13.40
CA THR A 350 9.60 -10.60 12.34
C THR A 350 8.59 -11.60 12.89
N GLY A 351 7.46 -11.76 12.20
CA GLY A 351 6.40 -12.72 12.56
C GLY A 351 5.13 -12.04 13.10
N VAL A 352 4.02 -12.79 13.11
CA VAL A 352 2.70 -12.29 13.52
C VAL A 352 2.68 -11.96 15.02
N ARG A 353 3.29 -12.82 15.83
CA ARG A 353 3.38 -12.67 17.29
C ARG A 353 4.84 -12.66 17.71
N VAL A 354 5.22 -11.65 18.49
CA VAL A 354 6.59 -11.49 18.97
C VAL A 354 6.58 -11.09 20.45
N VAL A 355 7.60 -11.52 21.19
CA VAL A 355 7.85 -11.07 22.57
C VAL A 355 9.19 -10.32 22.58
N HIS A 356 9.20 -9.12 23.16
CA HIS A 356 10.40 -8.28 23.26
C HIS A 356 10.69 -7.88 24.71
N LEU A 357 11.97 -7.69 25.06
CA LEU A 357 12.40 -7.29 26.41
C LEU A 357 13.18 -5.97 26.33
N TYR A 358 12.67 -4.93 26.98
CA TYR A 358 13.35 -3.64 27.10
C TYR A 358 14.22 -3.61 28.36
N GLN A 359 15.52 -3.38 28.20
CA GLN A 359 16.50 -3.40 29.31
C GLN A 359 16.60 -2.07 30.07
N ALA A 360 16.20 -0.96 29.44
CA ALA A 360 16.25 0.36 30.03
C ALA A 360 14.85 0.94 30.19
N ALA A 361 14.67 1.78 31.21
CA ALA A 361 13.46 2.56 31.35
C ALA A 361 13.35 3.61 30.23
N GLY A 362 12.14 3.86 29.75
CA GLY A 362 11.89 4.79 28.64
C GLY A 362 10.56 4.52 27.94
N ASN A 363 10.22 5.42 27.01
CA ASN A 363 9.07 5.24 26.12
C ASN A 363 9.57 4.79 24.76
N TYR A 364 9.11 3.63 24.30
CA TYR A 364 9.53 3.02 23.04
C TYR A 364 8.38 3.01 22.04
N THR A 365 8.57 3.65 20.88
CA THR A 365 7.60 3.59 19.78
C THR A 365 7.86 2.34 18.96
N VAL A 366 7.00 1.35 19.14
CA VAL A 366 6.99 0.14 18.33
C VAL A 366 6.27 0.42 17.02
N ARG A 367 6.88 0.01 15.90
CA ARG A 367 6.32 0.11 14.56
C ARG A 367 6.22 -1.28 13.93
N LEU A 368 5.02 -1.65 13.51
CA LEU A 368 4.74 -2.78 12.63
C LEU A 368 4.75 -2.31 11.17
N THR A 369 5.37 -3.09 10.29
CA THR A 369 5.25 -2.98 8.84
C THR A 369 4.75 -4.30 8.29
N VAL A 370 3.63 -4.28 7.58
CA VAL A 370 3.09 -5.47 6.89
C VAL A 370 3.21 -5.31 5.39
N THR A 371 3.43 -6.41 4.67
CA THR A 371 3.40 -6.46 3.19
C THR A 371 2.41 -7.51 2.75
N ASP A 372 1.62 -7.22 1.71
CA ASP A 372 0.68 -8.17 1.08
C ASP A 372 1.31 -8.99 -0.06
N ASP A 373 0.53 -9.89 -0.64
CA ASP A 373 0.91 -10.72 -1.78
C ASP A 373 1.00 -9.97 -3.12
N SER A 374 0.55 -8.72 -3.15
CA SER A 374 0.69 -7.79 -4.26
C SER A 374 1.93 -6.88 -4.13
N GLY A 375 2.64 -6.95 -3.00
CA GLY A 375 3.84 -6.18 -2.69
C GLY A 375 3.59 -4.80 -2.05
N TYR A 376 2.34 -4.42 -1.80
CA TYR A 376 2.03 -3.16 -1.10
C TYR A 376 2.32 -3.27 0.39
N ARG A 377 2.60 -2.13 1.02
CA ARG A 377 2.99 -2.04 2.43
C ARG A 377 2.17 -1.04 3.19
N SER A 378 1.93 -1.34 4.46
CA SER A 378 1.39 -0.38 5.42
C SER A 378 2.04 -0.54 6.79
N THR A 379 1.87 0.48 7.65
CA THR A 379 2.48 0.49 8.97
C THR A 379 1.54 0.96 10.05
N ALA A 380 1.67 0.39 11.25
CA ALA A 380 1.00 0.82 12.48
C ALA A 380 2.02 1.05 13.58
N SER A 381 1.72 1.92 14.54
CA SER A 381 2.62 2.21 15.67
C SER A 381 1.89 2.28 17.01
N ALA A 382 2.57 1.89 18.08
CA ALA A 382 2.11 2.00 19.46
C ALA A 382 3.28 2.33 20.40
N VAL A 383 3.02 2.98 21.52
CA VAL A 383 4.05 3.31 22.53
C VAL A 383 3.97 2.32 23.69
N VAL A 384 5.14 1.77 24.05
CA VAL A 384 5.36 0.97 25.26
C VAL A 384 6.08 1.82 26.29
N SER A 385 5.53 1.91 27.49
CA SER A 385 6.13 2.62 28.64
C SER A 385 6.89 1.63 29.51
N VAL A 386 8.19 1.84 29.67
CA VAL A 386 9.05 0.98 30.49
C VAL A 386 9.48 1.77 31.72
N ALA A 387 8.95 1.36 32.88
CA ALA A 387 9.32 1.91 34.18
C ALA A 387 10.67 1.33 34.65
N PRO A 388 11.44 2.09 35.44
CA PRO A 388 12.61 1.53 36.11
C PRO A 388 12.20 0.46 37.15
N PRO A 389 13.12 -0.46 37.53
CA PRO A 389 12.80 -1.57 38.43
C PRO A 389 12.36 -1.10 39.81
N ALA A 390 11.36 -1.75 40.42
CA ALA A 390 10.89 -1.38 41.76
C ALA A 390 12.02 -1.35 42.82
N LEU A 391 11.99 -0.32 43.68
CA LEU A 391 12.94 -0.15 44.78
C LEU A 391 12.50 -0.96 46.02
N VAL A 392 13.38 -1.82 46.54
CA VAL A 392 13.16 -2.62 47.75
C VAL A 392 14.00 -2.06 48.91
N PRO A 393 13.48 -1.96 50.16
CA PRO A 393 14.27 -1.56 51.32
C PRO A 393 15.48 -2.47 51.55
N ILE A 394 16.60 -1.88 51.98
CA ILE A 394 17.84 -2.62 52.26
C ILE A 394 17.83 -3.11 53.71
N ALA A 395 17.81 -4.43 53.90
CA ALA A 395 17.97 -5.04 55.22
C ALA A 395 19.40 -4.85 55.75
N LEU A 396 19.54 -4.60 57.06
CA LEU A 396 20.82 -4.36 57.72
C LEU A 396 21.13 -5.44 58.76
N VAL A 397 22.41 -5.83 58.84
CA VAL A 397 22.95 -6.76 59.85
C VAL A 397 24.14 -6.13 60.56
N ARG A 398 24.29 -6.41 61.86
CA ARG A 398 25.41 -5.86 62.64
C ARG A 398 26.74 -6.46 62.16
N TYR A 399 27.73 -5.60 61.92
CA TYR A 399 29.10 -5.97 61.59
C TYR A 399 30.07 -5.30 62.56
N SER A 400 31.17 -5.98 62.88
CA SER A 400 32.23 -5.46 63.76
C SER A 400 33.57 -5.69 63.09
N ASN A 401 34.39 -4.63 63.03
CA ASN A 401 35.69 -4.65 62.39
C ASN A 401 36.82 -4.55 63.45
N PRO A 402 37.89 -5.36 63.36
CA PRO A 402 39.04 -5.30 64.26
C PRO A 402 39.74 -3.92 64.33
N ALA A 403 39.56 -3.07 63.31
CA ALA A 403 40.06 -1.70 63.29
C ALA A 403 39.45 -0.80 64.38
N GLY A 404 38.37 -1.22 65.05
CA GLY A 404 37.83 -0.53 66.22
C GLY A 404 36.50 0.18 65.97
N PHE A 405 35.63 -0.41 65.13
CA PHE A 405 34.25 0.04 64.99
C PHE A 405 33.28 -1.13 64.82
N ALA A 406 32.01 -0.89 65.12
CA ALA A 406 30.89 -1.74 64.69
C ALA A 406 29.82 -0.89 64.02
N VAL A 407 29.17 -1.43 63.00
CA VAL A 407 28.21 -0.69 62.15
C VAL A 407 27.20 -1.69 61.55
N PRO A 408 25.90 -1.37 61.50
CA PRO A 408 24.98 -2.18 60.70
C PRO A 408 25.31 -1.98 59.23
N ILE A 409 25.40 -3.06 58.47
CA ILE A 409 25.72 -3.04 57.03
C ILE A 409 24.62 -3.76 56.23
N PRO A 410 24.44 -3.42 54.95
CA PRO A 410 23.52 -4.14 54.07
C PRO A 410 23.78 -5.65 54.04
N GLU A 411 22.76 -6.44 54.36
CA GLU A 411 22.87 -7.90 54.54
C GLU A 411 23.38 -8.64 53.29
N ASN A 412 22.88 -8.23 52.11
CA ASN A 412 23.12 -8.90 50.84
C ASN A 412 24.15 -8.19 49.94
N TRP A 413 24.91 -7.24 50.48
CA TRP A 413 25.97 -6.58 49.72
C TRP A 413 27.27 -7.39 49.84
N THR A 414 28.05 -7.40 48.76
CA THR A 414 29.38 -8.03 48.77
C THR A 414 30.30 -7.20 49.65
N ARG A 415 31.11 -7.89 50.46
CA ARG A 415 31.97 -7.27 51.47
C ARG A 415 33.43 -7.51 51.11
N GLU A 416 34.19 -6.44 51.08
CA GLU A 416 35.63 -6.45 50.84
C GLU A 416 36.32 -5.68 51.96
N GLU A 417 37.22 -6.36 52.69
CA GLU A 417 37.94 -5.77 53.82
C GLU A 417 39.39 -5.49 53.43
N ASN A 418 40.02 -4.51 54.10
CA ASN A 418 41.44 -4.18 53.96
C ASN A 418 41.88 -3.97 52.49
N GLN A 419 41.08 -3.25 51.71
CA GLN A 419 41.35 -3.05 50.29
C GLN A 419 42.48 -2.03 50.08
N PRO A 420 43.51 -2.34 49.27
CA PRO A 420 44.58 -1.39 48.98
C PRO A 420 44.06 -0.21 48.17
N SER A 421 44.50 1.00 48.51
CA SER A 421 44.19 2.24 47.81
C SER A 421 45.43 3.13 47.68
N PRO A 422 45.43 4.13 46.77
CA PRO A 422 46.55 5.07 46.65
C PRO A 422 46.83 5.87 47.93
N ALA A 423 45.85 5.99 48.83
CA ALA A 423 45.95 6.74 50.08
C ALA A 423 46.24 5.86 51.32
N GLY A 424 46.29 4.53 51.17
CA GLY A 424 46.43 3.59 52.29
C GLY A 424 45.56 2.36 52.12
N VAL A 425 44.99 1.86 53.22
CA VAL A 425 44.11 0.68 53.23
C VAL A 425 42.70 1.13 53.57
N LEU A 426 41.71 0.77 52.75
CA LEU A 426 40.30 0.97 53.05
C LEU A 426 39.82 -0.18 53.94
N GLU A 427 39.33 0.16 55.12
CA GLU A 427 38.93 -0.83 56.14
C GLU A 427 37.75 -1.70 55.68
N LEU A 428 36.74 -1.09 55.03
CA LEU A 428 35.56 -1.80 54.53
C LEU A 428 35.01 -1.18 53.25
N VAL A 429 34.80 -2.02 52.24
CA VAL A 429 34.09 -1.70 50.99
C VAL A 429 32.88 -2.63 50.85
N LEU A 430 31.69 -2.04 50.74
CA LEU A 430 30.42 -2.72 50.57
C LEU A 430 29.92 -2.47 49.15
N LEU A 431 29.79 -3.52 48.35
CA LEU A 431 29.37 -3.44 46.94
C LEU A 431 27.94 -3.95 46.81
N GLY A 432 27.03 -3.09 46.31
CA GLY A 432 25.65 -3.46 46.07
C GLY A 432 25.49 -4.49 44.92
N PRO A 433 24.29 -5.10 44.77
CA PRO A 433 24.02 -6.14 43.76
C PRO A 433 24.22 -5.69 42.30
N VAL A 434 24.34 -4.39 42.04
CA VAL A 434 24.72 -3.84 40.74
C VAL A 434 26.23 -3.63 40.72
N HIS A 435 26.98 -4.70 40.41
CA HIS A 435 28.44 -4.65 40.41
C HIS A 435 29.03 -3.68 39.35
N ASN A 436 30.15 -3.08 39.74
CA ASN A 436 31.15 -2.31 38.96
C ASN A 436 31.04 -0.80 38.79
N THR A 437 29.94 -0.08 39.03
CA THR A 437 30.01 1.40 38.95
C THR A 437 28.98 2.24 39.72
N ARG A 438 27.92 1.69 40.32
CA ARG A 438 26.78 2.56 40.68
C ARG A 438 26.21 2.46 42.09
N THR A 439 26.62 1.52 42.94
CA THR A 439 26.23 1.54 44.36
C THR A 439 27.32 0.92 45.24
N ASN A 440 28.04 1.70 46.02
CA ASN A 440 28.98 1.21 47.03
C ASN A 440 28.98 2.07 48.30
N ILE A 441 29.37 1.47 49.43
CA ILE A 441 29.65 2.18 50.67
C ILE A 441 31.09 1.86 51.08
N ILE A 442 31.86 2.91 51.34
CA ILE A 442 33.23 2.80 51.83
C ILE A 442 33.24 3.31 53.27
N VAL A 443 33.84 2.55 54.18
CA VAL A 443 34.17 2.99 55.54
C VAL A 443 35.67 2.93 55.70
N ASP A 444 36.29 4.07 55.99
CA ASP A 444 37.72 4.17 56.28
C ASP A 444 37.93 4.76 57.67
N MET A 445 39.01 4.34 58.35
CA MET A 445 39.41 4.83 59.67
C MET A 445 40.84 5.34 59.62
N GLN A 446 41.06 6.57 60.10
CA GLN A 446 42.40 7.14 60.15
C GLN A 446 42.80 7.53 61.57
N ALA A 447 44.11 7.50 61.83
CA ALA A 447 44.67 8.05 63.05
C ALA A 447 44.71 9.57 62.94
N HIS A 448 44.11 10.26 63.89
CA HIS A 448 44.03 11.72 63.86
C HIS A 448 44.50 12.37 65.16
N PRO A 449 45.83 12.47 65.37
CA PRO A 449 46.39 13.16 66.51
C PRO A 449 45.97 14.63 66.52
N GLY A 450 45.35 15.08 67.62
CA GLY A 450 44.86 16.45 67.78
C GLY A 450 43.42 16.69 67.33
N ALA A 451 42.66 15.62 67.02
CA ALA A 451 41.24 15.68 66.70
C ALA A 451 40.43 16.47 67.74
N ARG A 452 39.50 17.31 67.27
CA ARG A 452 38.56 18.09 68.10
C ARG A 452 37.13 17.85 67.63
N GLU A 453 36.19 17.91 68.57
CA GLU A 453 34.77 17.69 68.30
C GLU A 453 33.97 19.00 68.21
N ASP A 454 34.65 20.15 68.16
CA ASP A 454 33.99 21.45 68.00
C ASP A 454 33.61 21.75 66.54
N SER A 455 32.51 22.49 66.35
CA SER A 455 31.95 22.74 65.03
C SER A 455 32.92 23.45 64.08
N ALA A 456 33.74 24.38 64.58
CA ALA A 456 34.71 25.11 63.76
C ALA A 456 35.76 24.16 63.19
N TYR A 457 36.23 23.21 63.99
CA TYR A 457 37.14 22.16 63.54
C TYR A 457 36.52 21.29 62.44
N LEU A 458 35.33 20.72 62.68
CA LEU A 458 34.69 19.82 61.71
C LEU A 458 34.37 20.52 60.38
N PHE A 459 33.89 21.77 60.41
CA PHE A 459 33.67 22.52 59.17
C PHE A 459 34.98 22.86 58.45
N SER A 460 36.09 23.11 59.17
CA SER A 460 37.40 23.29 58.53
C SER A 460 37.86 22.05 57.78
N LEU A 461 37.63 20.86 58.36
CA LEU A 461 37.97 19.57 57.75
C LEU A 461 37.15 19.33 56.48
N VAL A 462 35.84 19.54 56.57
CA VAL A 462 34.91 19.40 55.43
C VAL A 462 35.25 20.37 54.30
N ASN A 463 35.56 21.62 54.61
CA ASN A 463 35.93 22.61 53.59
C ASN A 463 37.23 22.23 52.87
N ALA A 464 38.25 21.78 53.60
CA ALA A 464 39.50 21.31 53.00
C ALA A 464 39.24 20.12 52.05
N THR A 465 38.41 19.16 52.48
CA THR A 465 38.02 18.00 51.65
C THR A 465 37.24 18.42 50.40
N LEU A 466 36.29 19.34 50.53
CA LEU A 466 35.51 19.85 49.40
C LEU A 466 36.34 20.69 48.43
N GLU A 467 37.31 21.46 48.92
CA GLU A 467 38.25 22.20 48.07
C GLU A 467 39.11 21.26 47.24
N GLN A 468 39.67 20.21 47.85
CA GLN A 468 40.41 19.18 47.12
C GLN A 468 39.52 18.46 46.10
N LEU A 469 38.30 18.07 46.50
CA LEU A 469 37.36 17.43 45.58
C LEU A 469 37.02 18.32 44.38
N ARG A 470 36.82 19.62 44.56
CA ARG A 470 36.54 20.55 43.46
C ARG A 470 37.73 20.76 42.53
N GLN A 471 38.96 20.61 43.01
CA GLN A 471 40.15 20.65 42.15
C GLN A 471 40.20 19.43 41.22
N GLU A 472 39.85 18.25 41.73
CA GLU A 472 39.83 17.00 40.96
C GLU A 472 38.56 16.84 40.10
N ARG A 473 37.43 17.37 40.59
CA ARG A 473 36.09 17.29 40.00
C ARG A 473 35.38 18.65 40.09
N PRO A 474 35.64 19.57 39.14
CA PRO A 474 35.03 20.90 39.13
C PRO A 474 33.49 20.89 39.00
N ASP A 475 32.92 19.77 38.57
CA ASP A 475 31.49 19.52 38.42
C ASP A 475 30.79 19.06 39.71
N ALA A 476 31.52 18.91 40.82
CA ALA A 476 30.99 18.48 42.10
C ALA A 476 30.26 19.61 42.85
N GLU A 477 28.97 19.43 43.09
CA GLU A 477 28.11 20.36 43.81
C GLU A 477 27.58 19.75 45.11
N VAL A 478 27.66 20.51 46.22
CA VAL A 478 27.05 20.09 47.49
C VAL A 478 25.55 20.43 47.44
N THR A 479 24.72 19.40 47.42
CA THR A 479 23.25 19.53 47.27
C THR A 479 22.49 19.42 48.58
N GLN A 480 23.16 18.96 49.66
CA GLN A 480 22.59 18.90 51.02
C GLN A 480 23.73 19.00 52.05
N GLY A 481 23.51 19.72 53.15
CA GLY A 481 24.53 19.94 54.17
C GLY A 481 25.63 20.93 53.72
N PRO A 482 26.76 21.01 54.45
CA PRO A 482 27.15 20.14 55.55
C PRO A 482 26.37 20.38 56.84
N THR A 483 25.95 19.30 57.49
CA THR A 483 25.12 19.34 58.70
C THR A 483 25.78 18.55 59.82
N LEU A 484 25.87 19.15 61.02
CA LEU A 484 26.37 18.48 62.21
C LEU A 484 25.38 17.41 62.68
N ARG A 485 25.90 16.25 63.08
CA ARG A 485 25.16 15.12 63.64
C ARG A 485 25.98 14.52 64.79
N THR A 486 25.31 13.92 65.76
CA THR A 486 25.97 13.08 66.76
C THR A 486 25.90 11.63 66.32
N VAL A 487 27.04 10.95 66.24
CA VAL A 487 27.15 9.52 65.88
C VAL A 487 28.02 8.84 66.92
N ALA A 488 27.56 7.73 67.49
CA ALA A 488 28.24 7.04 68.61
C ALA A 488 28.60 7.94 69.81
N GLY A 489 27.86 9.04 70.04
CA GLY A 489 28.16 10.02 71.08
C GLY A 489 29.21 11.07 70.73
N HIS A 490 29.74 11.06 69.50
CA HIS A 490 30.78 11.96 69.01
C HIS A 490 30.29 12.85 67.85
N ALA A 491 31.02 13.93 67.58
CA ALA A 491 30.68 14.87 66.52
C ALA A 491 30.93 14.27 65.12
N ALA A 492 29.94 14.42 64.24
CA ALA A 492 30.04 14.09 62.83
C ALA A 492 29.49 15.23 61.95
N VAL A 493 29.95 15.30 60.69
CA VAL A 493 29.33 16.13 59.65
C VAL A 493 28.90 15.26 58.49
N VAL A 494 27.68 15.47 58.01
CA VAL A 494 27.09 14.76 56.87
C VAL A 494 26.74 15.74 55.75
N PHE A 495 27.04 15.38 54.51
CA PHE A 495 26.71 16.17 53.33
C PHE A 495 26.48 15.28 52.10
N ARG A 496 25.80 15.84 51.09
CA ARG A 496 25.47 15.18 49.83
C ARG A 496 26.10 15.93 48.68
N ILE A 497 26.67 15.19 47.73
CA ILE A 497 27.34 15.70 46.55
C ILE A 497 26.69 15.12 45.29
N GLN A 498 26.55 15.94 44.26
CA GLN A 498 26.11 15.53 42.92
C GLN A 498 27.10 16.06 41.87
N TYR A 499 27.20 15.39 40.72
CA TYR A 499 28.21 15.68 39.71
C TYR A 499 27.57 16.07 38.37
N GLY A 500 27.51 17.37 38.06
CA GLY A 500 27.02 17.87 36.76
C GLY A 500 25.73 17.19 36.25
N THR A 501 25.79 16.61 35.04
CA THR A 501 24.69 15.86 34.41
C THR A 501 24.67 14.37 34.74
N SER A 502 25.56 13.90 35.62
CA SER A 502 25.63 12.51 36.05
C SER A 502 24.43 12.14 36.92
N SER A 503 23.96 10.90 36.79
CA SER A 503 23.03 10.30 37.73
C SER A 503 23.70 9.92 39.04
N LEU A 504 25.02 10.02 39.19
CA LEU A 504 25.72 9.65 40.43
C LEU A 504 25.54 10.70 41.54
N VAL A 505 25.25 10.20 42.73
CA VAL A 505 25.07 10.95 43.97
C VAL A 505 25.96 10.34 45.03
N GLN A 506 26.67 11.18 45.79
CA GLN A 506 27.41 10.75 46.98
C GLN A 506 26.78 11.30 48.26
N ARG A 507 26.80 10.49 49.32
CA ARG A 507 26.50 10.92 50.69
C ARG A 507 27.71 10.58 51.55
N VAL A 508 28.27 11.60 52.19
CA VAL A 508 29.52 11.52 52.94
C VAL A 508 29.23 11.86 54.40
N ALA A 509 29.77 11.06 55.31
CA ALA A 509 29.81 11.36 56.73
C ALA A 509 31.26 11.29 57.23
N ILE A 510 31.67 12.33 57.94
CA ILE A 510 32.97 12.40 58.61
C ILE A 510 32.70 12.44 60.11
N LEU A 511 33.03 11.36 60.81
CA LEU A 511 32.90 11.19 62.26
C LEU A 511 34.26 11.41 62.90
N VAL A 512 34.34 12.26 63.92
CA VAL A 512 35.59 12.58 64.61
C VAL A 512 35.43 12.27 66.10
N SER A 513 36.38 11.52 66.66
CA SER A 513 36.46 11.31 68.11
C SER A 513 37.78 11.83 68.68
N ALA A 514 37.66 12.87 69.52
CA ALA A 514 38.80 13.47 70.20
C ALA A 514 39.37 12.51 71.26
N ILE A 515 38.53 11.78 71.99
CA ILE A 515 39.02 10.87 73.04
C ILE A 515 39.74 9.66 72.44
N HIS A 516 39.31 9.17 71.27
CA HIS A 516 39.94 8.04 70.60
C HIS A 516 41.10 8.45 69.69
N GLN A 517 41.26 9.75 69.38
CA GLN A 517 42.26 10.28 68.43
C GLN A 517 42.13 9.63 67.04
N ARG A 518 40.88 9.46 66.59
CA ARG A 518 40.50 8.77 65.36
C ARG A 518 39.39 9.54 64.64
N ASP A 519 39.35 9.39 63.33
CA ASP A 519 38.23 9.78 62.49
C ASP A 519 37.82 8.64 61.56
N TRP A 520 36.54 8.65 61.17
CA TRP A 520 35.95 7.71 60.24
C TRP A 520 35.29 8.47 59.10
N VAL A 521 35.52 8.01 57.88
CA VAL A 521 34.86 8.52 56.68
C VAL A 521 33.97 7.43 56.12
N VAL A 522 32.67 7.72 56.03
CA VAL A 522 31.68 6.85 55.39
C VAL A 522 31.20 7.51 54.12
N VAL A 523 31.42 6.86 52.97
CA VAL A 523 31.01 7.37 51.65
C VAL A 523 30.07 6.39 50.99
N LEU A 524 28.80 6.77 50.82
CA LEU A 524 27.89 6.14 49.87
C LEU A 524 28.08 6.79 48.51
N THR A 525 28.34 6.00 47.46
CA THR A 525 28.15 6.43 46.06
C THR A 525 27.02 5.63 45.46
N VAL A 526 26.00 6.29 44.90
CA VAL A 526 24.80 5.63 44.37
C VAL A 526 24.22 6.36 43.16
N ASP A 527 23.62 5.66 42.20
CA ASP A 527 22.79 6.30 41.17
C ASP A 527 21.53 6.95 41.80
N ALA A 528 21.17 8.15 41.34
CA ALA A 528 20.12 9.00 41.89
C ALA A 528 18.78 8.27 42.00
N TYR A 529 18.51 7.32 41.08
CA TYR A 529 17.32 6.49 41.14
C TYR A 529 17.24 5.64 42.43
N TYR A 530 18.37 5.06 42.86
CA TYR A 530 18.44 4.21 44.05
C TYR A 530 18.76 5.00 45.34
N TYR A 531 19.00 6.31 45.25
CA TYR A 531 19.41 7.13 46.39
C TYR A 531 18.42 7.10 47.55
N GLY A 532 17.11 7.03 47.29
CA GLY A 532 16.10 6.97 48.34
C GLY A 532 16.34 5.79 49.30
N VAL A 533 16.43 4.57 48.76
CA VAL A 533 16.65 3.35 49.57
C VAL A 533 18.06 3.25 50.13
N ALA A 534 19.09 3.59 49.34
CA ALA A 534 20.48 3.52 49.79
C ALA A 534 20.83 4.60 50.82
N GLY A 535 20.27 5.80 50.68
CA GLY A 535 20.43 6.90 51.63
C GLY A 535 19.79 6.60 52.98
N THR A 536 18.58 6.01 52.99
CA THR A 536 17.96 5.53 54.23
C THR A 536 18.80 4.45 54.90
N ALA A 537 19.34 3.51 54.13
CA ALA A 537 20.26 2.50 54.67
C ALA A 537 21.50 3.16 55.29
N PHE A 538 22.17 4.06 54.57
CA PHE A 538 23.32 4.82 55.06
C PHE A 538 23.02 5.58 56.36
N ASP A 539 21.87 6.26 56.45
CA ASP A 539 21.52 6.99 57.67
C ASP A 539 21.31 6.04 58.87
N ALA A 540 20.73 4.86 58.63
CA ALA A 540 20.61 3.80 59.65
C ALA A 540 21.95 3.14 60.00
N MET A 541 22.91 3.06 59.06
CA MET A 541 24.30 2.67 59.34
C MET A 541 24.91 3.62 60.37
N LEU A 542 24.75 4.94 60.15
CA LEU A 542 25.26 5.95 61.08
C LEU A 542 24.56 5.91 62.43
N ASP A 543 23.24 5.70 62.49
CA ASP A 543 22.52 5.61 63.76
C ASP A 543 22.95 4.41 64.63
N GLY A 544 23.31 3.29 63.99
CA GLY A 544 23.80 2.09 64.68
C GLY A 544 25.32 2.00 64.79
N PHE A 545 26.06 3.06 64.42
CA PHE A 545 27.53 3.05 64.48
C PHE A 545 28.00 3.08 65.94
N GLU A 546 29.00 2.26 66.25
CA GLU A 546 29.64 2.13 67.56
C GLU A 546 31.16 2.23 67.40
N ILE A 547 31.81 3.04 68.25
CA ILE A 547 33.27 3.06 68.33
C ILE A 547 33.72 2.00 69.34
N THR A 548 34.51 1.03 68.88
CA THR A 548 35.09 -0.03 69.71
C THR A 548 36.59 0.10 69.89
N ALA A 549 37.21 1.11 69.25
CA ALA A 549 38.61 1.44 69.39
C ALA A 549 38.95 1.81 70.85
N PRO A 550 40.07 1.34 71.41
CA PRO A 550 40.47 1.73 72.76
C PRO A 550 40.85 3.22 72.82
N VAL A 551 40.59 3.86 73.95
CA VAL A 551 41.14 5.19 74.25
C VAL A 551 42.66 5.05 74.42
N PRO A 552 43.50 5.85 73.75
CA PRO A 552 44.96 5.81 73.92
C PRO A 552 45.32 6.00 75.40
N THR A 553 46.18 5.14 75.95
CA THR A 553 46.57 5.22 77.36
C THR A 553 47.24 6.58 77.67
N PRO A 554 46.75 7.34 78.66
CA PRO A 554 47.46 8.53 79.12
C PRO A 554 48.76 8.11 79.83
N VAL A 555 49.91 8.60 79.38
CA VAL A 555 51.17 8.50 80.15
C VAL A 555 51.07 9.50 81.31
N TRP A 556 50.76 8.99 82.51
CA TRP A 556 50.66 9.79 83.73
C TRP A 556 52.05 10.10 84.32
N ILE A 557 52.27 11.35 84.72
CA ILE A 557 53.22 11.73 85.80
C ILE A 557 52.40 12.40 86.92
N PHE A 558 52.75 12.07 88.17
CA PHE A 558 51.99 12.13 89.42
C PHE A 558 51.27 13.44 89.84
N VAL A 559 49.99 13.26 90.24
CA VAL A 559 49.30 13.56 91.53
C VAL A 559 49.69 14.79 92.35
N VAL A 560 48.70 15.65 92.65
CA VAL A 560 48.25 16.00 94.04
C VAL A 560 46.73 16.22 94.06
N VAL A 561 46.07 15.63 95.05
CA VAL A 561 44.63 15.66 95.38
C VAL A 561 44.25 16.96 96.11
N VAL A 562 43.05 17.49 95.81
CA VAL A 562 41.97 18.11 96.65
C VAL A 562 41.15 18.96 95.66
N GLY A 563 39.82 18.99 95.58
CA GLY A 563 38.70 18.35 96.24
C GLY A 563 37.42 19.04 95.71
N ALA A 564 36.29 18.32 95.74
CA ALA A 564 34.91 18.82 95.80
C ALA A 564 34.27 19.67 94.65
N ILE A 565 33.16 19.11 94.14
CA ILE A 565 31.88 19.73 93.71
C ILE A 565 31.77 20.32 92.28
N GLY A 566 30.75 19.79 91.56
CA GLY A 566 29.69 20.63 90.99
C GLY A 566 29.84 21.10 89.54
N SER A 567 29.15 20.40 88.65
CA SER A 567 28.25 20.95 87.62
C SER A 567 28.55 22.33 86.99
N VAL A 568 28.85 22.26 85.69
CA VAL A 568 28.28 23.06 84.58
C VAL A 568 28.62 24.56 84.47
N THR A 569 29.11 24.90 83.26
CA THR A 569 29.13 26.18 82.52
C THR A 569 30.19 27.27 82.78
N ALA A 570 30.95 27.47 81.69
CA ALA A 570 31.29 28.74 81.05
C ALA A 570 32.33 29.68 81.71
N ALA A 571 33.51 29.65 81.06
CA ALA A 571 34.10 30.81 80.39
C ALA A 571 34.91 31.84 81.22
N ILE A 572 36.17 31.96 80.76
CA ILE A 572 36.88 33.22 80.47
C ILE A 572 37.83 33.77 81.56
N VAL A 573 39.11 33.50 81.25
CA VAL A 573 40.23 34.46 81.22
C VAL A 573 40.83 34.89 82.57
N LEU A 574 41.99 34.29 82.83
CA LEU A 574 43.25 35.02 82.94
C LEU A 574 44.31 34.06 82.40
N GLY A 575 45.00 34.36 81.31
CA GLY A 575 45.75 35.61 81.13
C GLY A 575 47.23 35.22 81.30
N ILE A 576 47.87 34.82 80.21
CA ILE A 576 48.83 35.70 79.51
C ILE A 576 50.12 35.84 80.34
N ILE A 577 51.26 35.45 79.74
CA ILE A 577 52.65 35.47 80.27
C ILE A 577 52.98 34.16 81.01
N PHE A 578 53.56 33.15 80.38
CA PHE A 578 54.93 33.23 79.87
C PHE A 578 55.06 32.67 78.46
N SER A 579 55.20 33.58 77.52
CA SER A 579 55.97 33.37 76.31
C SER A 579 57.45 33.37 76.66
N ARG A 580 58.17 32.35 76.21
CA ARG A 580 59.55 32.40 75.70
C ARG A 580 59.94 30.95 75.39
N GLN A 581 60.07 30.65 74.10
CA GLN A 581 61.38 30.62 73.44
C GLN A 581 62.26 29.49 73.95
N SER A 582 62.97 28.74 73.14
CA SER A 582 63.11 28.64 71.69
C SER A 582 64.31 27.72 71.52
N ARG A 583 64.31 26.93 70.45
CA ARG A 583 65.50 26.61 69.67
C ARG A 583 66.76 26.17 70.44
N ARG A 584 66.95 24.86 70.57
CA ARG A 584 68.25 24.18 70.40
C ARG A 584 67.95 22.75 69.96
N ARG A 585 68.65 22.06 69.05
CA ARG A 585 69.73 22.31 68.09
C ARG A 585 69.82 20.95 67.37
N THR A 586 69.59 20.85 66.06
CA THR A 586 70.65 20.68 65.05
C THR A 586 71.85 19.81 65.44
N ARG A 587 72.06 18.76 64.61
CA ARG A 587 73.32 18.15 64.12
C ARG A 587 73.65 16.71 64.58
N LEU A 588 74.19 15.99 63.58
CA LEU A 588 74.95 14.72 63.57
C LEU A 588 74.05 13.51 63.18
N ARG A 589 74.21 12.81 62.05
CA ARG A 589 75.36 12.61 61.14
C ARG A 589 74.90 12.00 59.80
N GLN A 590 75.47 12.48 58.68
CA GLN A 590 75.76 11.68 57.47
C GLN A 590 76.95 10.73 57.76
N PRO A 591 77.11 9.60 57.05
CA PRO A 591 77.85 9.49 55.75
C PRO A 591 77.19 8.45 54.78
N LEU A 592 77.57 8.14 53.53
CA LEU A 592 78.53 8.54 52.47
C LEU A 592 78.03 7.84 51.16
N GLY A 593 78.41 8.33 49.96
CA GLY A 593 78.01 7.82 48.63
C GLY A 593 78.58 6.44 48.21
N PRO A 594 78.42 6.00 46.94
CA PRO A 594 79.01 6.65 45.74
C PRO A 594 78.02 6.82 44.55
N GLY A 595 78.19 7.81 43.66
CA GLY A 595 78.82 7.68 42.32
C GLY A 595 77.82 7.07 41.30
N THR A 596 77.46 7.63 40.14
CA THR A 596 78.24 8.33 39.12
C THR A 596 77.33 8.74 37.94
N ILE A 597 77.64 9.89 37.33
CA ILE A 597 77.58 10.22 35.87
C ILE A 597 76.20 10.51 35.21
N GLU A 598 75.94 11.81 35.00
CA GLU A 598 75.27 12.38 33.81
C GLU A 598 76.28 12.43 32.64
N PRO A 599 75.90 12.40 31.34
CA PRO A 599 75.31 13.58 30.65
C PRO A 599 74.47 13.24 29.38
N PRO A 600 74.17 14.15 28.43
CA PRO A 600 73.85 15.59 28.52
C PRO A 600 72.50 15.98 27.85
N ARG A 601 72.08 17.21 28.18
CA ARG A 601 71.11 18.04 27.44
C ARG A 601 71.55 18.37 26.02
N ARG A 602 70.57 18.58 25.13
CA ARG A 602 70.34 19.77 24.24
C ARG A 602 69.23 19.41 23.25
N SER A 603 68.35 20.30 22.81
CA SER A 603 68.27 21.77 22.90
C SER A 603 66.82 22.20 22.81
#